data_AF-A0A106WCC0-F1
#
_entry.id   AF-A0A106WCC0-F1
#
_cell.length_a   1.000
_cell.length_b   1.000
_cell.length_c   1.000
_cell.angle_alpha   90.00
_cell.angle_beta   90.00
_cell.angle_gamma   90.00
#
_symmetry.space_group_name_H-M   'P 1'
#
loop_
_entity.id
_entity.type
_entity.pdbx_description
1 polymer ?
#
loop_
_entity_poly.entity_id
_entity_poly.type
_entity_poly.pdbx_seq_one_letter_code
_entity_poly.pdbx_strand_id
1 'polypeptide(L)'
;MPLVNCSYHGHVGGELVTRAVFDLVNDRSNWKCGQRVVPLMLVRDEIEFPGYMLESEETKVLALGGKHEGSGVYRFDDDESMESAIGLLTATCVDCLRELIAGQEEG
;
A
#
# COMPACT_ATOMS: atom_id res chain seq x y z
N MET A 1 -3.22 -11.26 -8.85
CA MET A 1 -3.44 -9.81 -8.66
C MET A 1 -4.69 -9.39 -9.41
N PRO A 2 -5.51 -8.47 -8.86
CA PRO A 2 -6.72 -7.98 -9.53
C PRO A 2 -6.37 -7.23 -10.82
N LEU A 3 -7.31 -7.19 -11.77
CA LEU A 3 -7.23 -6.30 -12.93
C LEU A 3 -7.97 -5.01 -12.61
N VAL A 4 -7.44 -3.88 -13.07
CA VAL A 4 -7.98 -2.54 -12.81
C VAL A 4 -8.17 -1.80 -14.13
N ASN A 5 -9.27 -1.07 -14.24
CA ASN A 5 -9.49 -0.15 -15.35
C ASN A 5 -8.92 1.22 -14.96
N CYS A 6 -7.77 1.55 -15.52
CA CYS A 6 -7.10 2.83 -15.34
C CYS A 6 -7.40 3.78 -16.50
N SER A 7 -7.67 5.05 -16.21
CA SER A 7 -7.86 6.08 -17.24
C SER A 7 -6.58 6.40 -18.03
N TYR A 8 -5.41 6.13 -17.46
CA TYR A 8 -4.10 6.44 -18.06
C TYR A 8 -3.47 5.24 -18.78
N HIS A 9 -3.59 4.05 -18.21
CA HIS A 9 -2.91 2.83 -18.71
C HIS A 9 -3.88 1.79 -19.29
N GLY A 10 -5.19 2.04 -19.26
CA GLY A 10 -6.19 1.11 -19.75
C GLY A 10 -6.42 -0.06 -18.79
N HIS A 11 -6.58 -1.26 -19.34
CA HIS A 11 -6.85 -2.47 -18.54
C HIS A 11 -5.54 -3.16 -18.17
N VAL A 12 -5.12 -3.03 -16.92
CA VAL A 12 -3.79 -3.48 -16.44
C VAL A 12 -3.87 -4.17 -15.08
N GLY A 13 -2.74 -4.72 -14.64
CA GLY A 13 -2.61 -5.32 -13.31
C GLY A 13 -2.81 -4.30 -12.18
N GLY A 14 -3.30 -4.79 -11.05
CA GLY A 14 -3.53 -4.01 -9.85
C GLY A 14 -2.60 -4.41 -8.72
N GLU A 15 -2.11 -3.40 -8.00
CA GLU A 15 -1.36 -3.57 -6.75
C GLU A 15 -2.22 -3.19 -5.56
N LEU A 16 -2.00 -3.88 -4.44
CA LEU A 16 -2.70 -3.59 -3.20
C LEU A 16 -2.05 -2.41 -2.49
N VAL A 17 -2.87 -1.44 -2.13
CA VAL A 17 -2.43 -0.19 -1.54
C VAL A 17 -3.42 0.28 -0.49
N THR A 18 -2.98 1.02 0.53
CA THR A 18 -3.90 1.71 1.43
C THR A 18 -4.74 2.74 0.68
N ARG A 19 -5.87 3.13 1.28
CA ARG A 19 -6.71 4.18 0.71
C ARG A 19 -5.96 5.49 0.45
N ALA A 20 -5.03 5.88 1.33
CA ALA A 20 -4.28 7.11 1.14
C ALA A 20 -3.33 7.06 -0.06
N VAL A 21 -2.66 5.93 -0.29
CA VAL A 21 -1.86 5.73 -1.51
C VAL A 21 -2.75 5.71 -2.75
N PHE A 22 -3.92 5.07 -2.68
CA PHE A 22 -4.88 5.08 -3.78
C PHE A 22 -5.29 6.52 -4.15
N ASP A 23 -5.64 7.33 -3.15
CA ASP A 23 -6.04 8.72 -3.38
C ASP A 23 -4.86 9.54 -3.96
N LEU A 24 -3.63 9.33 -3.45
CA LEU A 24 -2.42 9.98 -3.99
C LEU A 24 -2.10 9.57 -5.43
N VAL A 25 -2.24 8.29 -5.77
CA VAL A 25 -2.07 7.80 -7.16
C VAL A 25 -3.04 8.51 -8.11
N ASN A 26 -4.26 8.77 -7.67
CA ASN A 26 -5.27 9.48 -8.47
C ASN A 26 -5.07 11.01 -8.49
N ASP A 27 -4.39 11.59 -7.48
CA ASP A 27 -3.99 13.00 -7.45
C ASP A 27 -2.57 13.21 -7.99
N ARG A 28 -2.42 13.00 -9.31
CA ARG A 28 -1.14 13.16 -10.02
C ARG A 28 -0.52 14.55 -9.88
N SER A 29 -1.33 15.57 -9.63
CA SER A 29 -0.85 16.95 -9.43
C SER A 29 -0.07 17.10 -8.14
N ASN A 30 -0.32 16.22 -7.16
CA ASN A 30 0.22 16.29 -5.81
C ASN A 30 1.31 15.24 -5.53
N TRP A 31 1.81 14.54 -6.56
CA TRP A 31 2.87 13.52 -6.40
C TRP A 31 4.16 14.05 -5.78
N LYS A 32 4.39 15.36 -5.85
CA LYS A 32 5.57 16.03 -5.28
C LYS A 32 5.40 16.46 -3.80
N CYS A 33 4.31 16.09 -3.13
CA CYS A 33 4.01 16.60 -1.77
C CYS A 33 4.82 15.98 -0.63
N GLY A 34 5.87 15.21 -0.92
CA GLY A 34 6.75 14.62 0.11
C GLY A 34 6.14 13.45 0.88
N GLN A 35 4.94 12.98 0.53
CA GLN A 35 4.34 11.78 1.11
C GLN A 35 4.96 10.52 0.52
N ARG A 36 5.88 9.88 1.25
CA ARG A 36 6.59 8.71 0.78
C ARG A 36 5.71 7.46 0.75
N VAL A 37 5.62 6.81 -0.40
CA VAL A 37 5.04 5.47 -0.53
C VAL A 37 6.10 4.44 -0.14
N VAL A 38 5.73 3.49 0.71
CA VAL A 38 6.62 2.43 1.19
C VAL A 38 5.97 1.05 1.03
N PRO A 39 6.76 -0.01 0.80
CA PRO A 39 6.25 -1.37 0.84
C PRO A 39 5.63 -1.69 2.20
N LEU A 40 4.56 -2.48 2.16
CA LEU A 40 3.86 -3.02 3.31
C LEU A 40 3.77 -4.53 3.15
N MET A 41 4.10 -5.28 4.20
CA MET A 41 3.93 -6.73 4.23
C MET A 41 3.22 -7.11 5.52
N LEU A 42 1.98 -7.57 5.41
CA LEU A 42 1.23 -8.11 6.55
C LEU A 42 1.55 -9.60 6.66
N VAL A 43 1.93 -10.06 7.85
CA VAL A 43 2.35 -11.45 8.07
C VAL A 43 1.57 -12.06 9.22
N ARG A 44 1.09 -13.28 9.03
CA ARG A 44 0.64 -14.15 10.12
C ARG A 44 1.03 -15.58 9.81
N ASP A 45 1.68 -16.25 10.75
CA ASP A 45 2.25 -17.59 10.57
C ASP A 45 3.10 -17.66 9.30
N GLU A 46 2.67 -18.45 8.31
CA GLU A 46 3.32 -18.63 6.99
C GLU A 46 2.60 -17.85 5.86
N ILE A 47 1.60 -17.02 6.20
CA ILE A 47 0.83 -16.21 5.24
C ILE A 47 1.44 -14.82 5.16
N GLU A 48 1.84 -14.45 3.96
CA GLU A 48 2.31 -13.10 3.62
C GLU A 48 1.29 -12.40 2.70
N PHE A 49 0.98 -11.14 3.02
CA PHE A 49 0.06 -10.33 2.26
C PHE A 49 0.72 -8.98 1.90
N PRO A 50 1.31 -8.87 0.69
CA PRO A 50 2.05 -7.68 0.28
C PRO A 50 1.12 -6.56 -0.20
N GLY A 51 1.60 -5.32 -0.05
CA GLY A 51 0.97 -4.12 -0.58
C GLY A 51 1.86 -2.88 -0.38
N TYR A 52 1.26 -1.70 -0.45
CA TYR A 52 1.93 -0.42 -0.20
C TYR A 52 1.08 0.49 0.68
N MET A 53 1.76 1.33 1.46
CA MET A 53 1.12 2.36 2.26
C MET A 53 1.93 3.66 2.20
N LEU A 54 1.37 4.75 2.73
CA LEU A 54 2.20 5.91 3.03
C LEU A 54 2.99 5.64 4.31
N GLU A 55 4.23 6.13 4.37
CA GLU A 55 5.08 6.01 5.57
C GLU A 55 4.38 6.55 6.83
N SER A 56 3.60 7.62 6.68
CA SER A 56 2.79 8.20 7.76
C SER A 56 1.65 7.31 8.28
N GLU A 57 1.34 6.20 7.60
CA GLU A 57 0.27 5.28 7.98
C GLU A 57 0.72 4.12 8.87
N GLU A 58 2.02 4.04 9.22
CA GLU A 58 2.56 3.02 10.14
C GLU A 58 1.72 2.92 11.42
N THR A 59 1.36 4.05 12.03
CA THR A 59 0.57 4.07 13.27
C THR A 59 -0.82 3.43 13.12
N LYS A 60 -1.40 3.40 11.90
CA LYS A 60 -2.70 2.75 11.66
C LYS A 60 -2.57 1.23 11.71
N VAL A 61 -1.52 0.68 11.11
CA VAL A 61 -1.26 -0.76 11.12
C VAL A 61 -0.93 -1.23 12.54
N LEU A 62 -0.14 -0.44 13.28
CA LEU A 62 0.14 -0.70 14.69
C LEU A 62 -1.13 -0.68 15.56
N ALA A 63 -2.05 0.26 15.31
CA ALA A 63 -3.31 0.36 16.05
C ALA A 63 -4.25 -0.84 15.80
N LEU A 64 -4.08 -1.54 14.68
CA LEU A 64 -4.81 -2.78 14.36
C LEU A 64 -4.11 -4.03 14.93
N GLY A 65 -3.11 -3.89 15.80
CA GLY A 65 -2.43 -5.02 16.43
C GLY A 65 -1.21 -5.54 15.67
N GLY A 66 -0.84 -4.91 14.55
CA GLY A 66 0.39 -5.25 13.83
C GLY A 66 1.62 -4.88 14.64
N LYS A 67 2.59 -5.79 14.71
CA LYS A 67 3.92 -5.55 15.31
C LYS A 67 4.92 -5.31 14.20
N HIS A 68 5.55 -4.13 14.19
CA HIS A 68 6.55 -3.79 13.20
C HIS A 68 7.84 -4.60 13.44
N GLU A 69 8.24 -5.42 12.47
CA GLU A 69 9.47 -6.23 12.49
C GLU A 69 10.62 -5.59 11.70
N GLY A 70 10.41 -4.38 11.18
CA GLY A 70 11.33 -3.66 10.30
C GLY A 70 11.02 -3.86 8.83
N SER A 71 11.61 -3.01 7.99
CA SER A 71 11.49 -3.05 6.52
C SER A 71 10.05 -3.04 5.98
N GLY A 72 9.09 -2.45 6.71
CA GLY A 72 7.68 -2.42 6.32
C GLY A 72 6.92 -3.74 6.57
N VAL A 73 7.48 -4.66 7.36
CA VAL A 73 6.86 -5.94 7.73
C VAL A 73 6.11 -5.79 9.05
N TYR A 74 4.84 -6.20 9.07
CA TYR A 74 3.95 -6.14 10.24
C TYR A 74 3.39 -7.52 10.52
N ARG A 75 3.79 -8.10 11.67
CA ARG A 75 3.32 -9.41 12.13
C ARG A 75 2.08 -9.28 13.02
N PHE A 76 1.09 -10.12 12.79
CA PHE A 76 -0.14 -10.24 13.57
C PHE A 76 -0.18 -11.57 14.31
N ASP A 77 -0.75 -11.58 15.52
CA ASP A 77 -0.91 -12.79 16.34
C ASP A 77 -2.26 -13.49 16.10
N ASP A 78 -3.25 -12.79 15.54
CA ASP A 78 -4.61 -13.27 15.33
C ASP A 78 -5.15 -12.90 13.94
N ASP A 79 -6.10 -13.71 13.45
CA ASP A 79 -6.67 -13.56 12.11
C ASP A 79 -7.55 -12.30 12.01
N GLU A 80 -8.31 -11.96 13.05
CA GLU A 80 -9.24 -10.82 13.05
C GLU A 80 -8.51 -9.48 12.84
N SER A 81 -7.39 -9.30 13.54
CA SER A 81 -6.51 -8.13 13.41
C SER A 81 -5.86 -8.08 12.03
N MET A 82 -5.39 -9.23 11.51
CA MET A 82 -4.82 -9.30 10.16
C MET A 82 -5.86 -8.98 9.08
N GLU A 83 -7.05 -9.56 9.17
CA GLU A 83 -8.17 -9.30 8.25
C GLU A 83 -8.58 -7.83 8.28
N SER A 84 -8.60 -7.21 9.46
CA SER A 84 -8.85 -5.77 9.62
C SER A 84 -7.79 -4.92 8.92
N ALA A 85 -6.51 -5.31 9.01
CA ALA A 85 -5.42 -4.63 8.32
C ALA A 85 -5.48 -4.83 6.79
N ILE A 86 -5.84 -6.04 6.33
CA ILE A 86 -6.12 -6.32 4.92
C ILE A 86 -7.29 -5.44 4.42
N GLY A 87 -8.29 -5.20 5.27
CA GLY A 87 -9.42 -4.32 4.98
C GLY A 87 -9.05 -2.85 4.75
N LEU A 88 -7.85 -2.41 5.12
CA LEU A 88 -7.33 -1.08 4.76
C LEU A 88 -6.90 -0.99 3.28
N LEU A 89 -6.67 -2.15 2.65
CA LEU A 89 -6.09 -2.24 1.32
C LEU A 89 -7.18 -2.27 0.24
N THR A 90 -6.89 -1.57 -0.85
CA THR A 90 -7.65 -1.54 -2.09
C THR A 90 -6.70 -1.78 -3.26
N ALA A 91 -7.22 -1.98 -4.47
CA ALA A 91 -6.41 -2.10 -5.66
C ALA A 91 -6.20 -0.74 -6.36
N THR A 92 -4.99 -0.49 -6.85
CA THR A 92 -4.69 0.61 -7.79
C THR A 92 -3.91 0.10 -9.00
N CYS A 93 -3.84 0.90 -10.06
CA CYS A 93 -3.06 0.58 -11.25
C CYS A 93 -1.57 0.42 -10.92
N VAL A 94 -0.98 -0.74 -11.27
CA VAL A 94 0.44 -1.03 -11.03
C VAL A 94 1.37 -0.02 -11.70
N ASP A 95 1.04 0.43 -12.91
CA ASP A 95 1.89 1.35 -13.66
C ASP A 95 1.82 2.77 -13.10
N CYS A 96 0.63 3.24 -12.69
CA CYS A 96 0.52 4.52 -11.98
C CYS A 96 1.30 4.51 -10.65
N LEU A 97 1.26 3.39 -9.91
CA LEU A 97 2.00 3.27 -8.66
C LEU A 97 3.51 3.30 -8.90
N ARG A 98 4.01 2.60 -9.93
CA ARG A 98 5.43 2.63 -10.30
C ARG A 98 5.90 4.02 -10.72
N GLU A 99 5.09 4.72 -11.52
CA GLU A 99 5.39 6.10 -11.92
C GLU A 99 5.45 7.04 -10.71
N LEU A 100 4.54 6.87 -9.73
CA LEU A 100 4.55 7.62 -8.49
C LEU A 100 5.84 7.35 -7.69
N ILE A 101 6.17 6.08 -7.45
CA ILE A 101 7.37 5.69 -6.67
C ILE A 101 8.64 6.20 -7.35
N ALA A 102 8.77 6.02 -8.67
CA ALA A 102 9.92 6.52 -9.43
C ALA A 102 10.05 8.05 -9.31
N GLY A 103 8.94 8.78 -9.38
CA GLY A 103 8.92 10.22 -9.19
C GLY A 103 9.28 10.69 -7.77
N GLN A 104 9.23 9.80 -6.78
CA GLN A 104 9.65 10.07 -5.39
C GLN A 104 11.14 9.80 -5.14
N GLU A 105 11.78 8.97 -5.97
CA GLU A 105 13.22 8.69 -5.88
C GLU A 105 14.07 9.76 -6.59
N GLU A 106 13.46 10.53 -7.49
CA GLU A 106 14.12 11.61 -8.26
C GLU A 106 14.10 12.99 -7.57
N GLY A 107 13.47 13.11 -6.39
CA GLY A 107 13.30 14.36 -5.63
C GLY A 107 14.15 14.45 -4.37
#